data_AF-X1A585-F1
#
_entry.id   AF-X1A585-F1
#
_cell.length_a   1.000
_cell.length_b   1.000
_cell.length_c   1.000
_cell.angle_alpha   90.00
_cell.angle_beta   90.00
_cell.angle_gamma   90.00
#
_symmetry.space_group_name_H-M   'P 1'
#
loop_
_entity.id
_entity.type
_entity.pdbx_description
1 polymer ?
#
loop_
_entity_poly.entity_id
_entity_poly.type
_entity_poly.pdbx_seq_one_letter_code
_entity_poly.pdbx_strand_id
1 'polypeptide(L)'
;YGIPAYRLPRDILVKEIEEIKNLGVEIKCNIRVGRDISFEEIKKRFDYVFLAPGVSKSQKMGIEGENMQGILGGIEFLRDFNLHEKTWLRKEK
;
A
#
# COMPACT_ATOMS: atom_id res chain seq x y z
N TYR A 1 -2.37 0.82 -1.88
CA TYR A 1 -3.37 1.25 -2.88
C TYR A 1 -4.75 1.05 -2.30
N GLY A 2 -5.43 2.14 -1.97
CA GLY A 2 -6.78 2.10 -1.38
C GLY A 2 -7.70 3.12 -2.04
N ILE A 3 -7.22 4.36 -2.22
CA ILE A 3 -7.99 5.41 -2.85
C ILE A 3 -8.03 5.22 -4.38
N PRO A 4 -9.23 5.11 -4.98
CA PRO A 4 -9.40 5.01 -6.43
C PRO A 4 -8.89 6.24 -7.18
N ALA A 5 -8.47 6.04 -8.44
CA ALA A 5 -7.93 7.11 -9.29
C ALA A 5 -8.93 8.24 -9.54
N TYR A 6 -10.24 7.94 -9.60
CA TYR A 6 -11.28 8.96 -9.76
C TYR A 6 -11.42 9.89 -8.54
N ARG A 7 -10.89 9.51 -7.36
CA ARG A 7 -10.84 10.36 -6.15
C ARG A 7 -9.48 10.99 -5.93
N LEU A 8 -8.42 10.25 -6.23
CA LEU A 8 -7.03 10.71 -6.13
C LEU A 8 -6.31 10.38 -7.44
N PRO A 9 -6.27 11.33 -8.38
CA PRO A 9 -5.57 11.18 -9.65
C PRO A 9 -4.10 10.80 -9.45
N ARG A 10 -3.60 9.88 -10.28
CA ARG A 10 -2.26 9.30 -10.11
C ARG A 10 -1.14 10.26 -10.48
N ASP A 11 -1.40 11.16 -11.42
CA ASP A 11 -0.50 12.23 -11.82
C ASP A 11 -0.24 13.23 -10.68
N ILE A 12 -1.28 13.60 -9.93
CA ILE A 12 -1.14 14.46 -8.74
C ILE A 12 -0.27 13.77 -7.69
N LEU A 13 -0.54 12.50 -7.39
CA LEU A 13 0.24 11.73 -6.42
C LEU A 13 1.72 11.60 -6.85
N VAL A 14 1.98 11.34 -8.13
CA VAL A 14 3.35 11.26 -8.66
C VAL A 14 4.06 12.59 -8.50
N LYS A 15 3.38 13.71 -8.78
CA LYS A 15 3.96 15.05 -8.61
C LYS A 15 4.39 15.31 -7.17
N GLU A 16 3.54 15.01 -6.18
CA GLU A 16 3.87 15.18 -4.75
C GLU A 16 5.05 14.30 -4.31
N ILE A 17 5.15 13.06 -4.83
CA ILE A 17 6.29 12.17 -4.56
C ILE A 17 7.59 12.77 -5.12
N GLU A 18 7.55 13.33 -6.33
CA GLU A 18 8.73 13.98 -6.93
C GLU A 18 9.13 15.25 -6.18
N GLU A 19 8.18 16.05 -5.71
CA GLU A 19 8.46 17.21 -4.85
C GLU A 19 9.19 16.79 -3.57
N ILE A 20 8.77 15.69 -2.92
CA ILE A 20 9.47 15.14 -1.74
C ILE A 20 10.89 14.67 -2.10
N LYS A 21 11.08 13.99 -3.23
CA LYS A 21 12.41 13.56 -3.68
C LYS A 21 13.34 14.76 -3.95
N ASN A 22 12.80 15.84 -4.52
CA ASN A 22 13.57 17.06 -4.79
C ASN A 22 14.04 17.78 -3.52
N LEU A 23 13.44 17.50 -2.37
CA LEU A 23 13.94 17.96 -1.06
C LEU A 23 15.14 17.14 -0.55
N GLY A 24 15.62 16.16 -1.33
CA GLY A 24 16.76 15.30 -1.00
C GLY A 24 16.37 14.00 -0.27
N VAL A 25 15.08 13.65 -0.22
CA VAL A 25 14.61 12.42 0.42
C VAL A 25 14.93 11.20 -0.46
N GLU A 26 15.61 10.21 0.12
CA GLU A 26 15.85 8.92 -0.52
C GLU A 26 14.70 7.93 -0.25
N ILE A 27 14.03 7.49 -1.31
CA ILE A 27 12.94 6.51 -1.22
C ILE A 27 13.43 5.14 -1.70
N LYS A 28 13.44 4.15 -0.81
CA LYS A 28 13.77 2.75 -1.14
C LYS A 28 12.52 1.87 -1.15
N CYS A 29 12.06 1.53 -2.35
CA CYS A 29 10.93 0.61 -2.56
C CYS A 29 11.37 -0.86 -2.52
N ASN A 30 10.40 -1.78 -2.44
CA ASN A 30 10.62 -3.24 -2.44
C ASN A 30 11.50 -3.77 -1.30
N ILE A 31 11.54 -3.06 -0.16
CA ILE A 31 12.24 -3.49 1.04
C ILE A 31 11.23 -3.62 2.17
N ARG A 32 11.11 -4.81 2.75
CA ARG A 32 10.32 -5.09 3.94
C ARG A 32 11.23 -5.16 5.17
N VAL A 33 11.10 -4.16 6.04
CA VAL A 33 11.74 -4.15 7.36
C VAL A 33 11.30 -5.37 8.17
N GLY A 34 12.26 -6.05 8.80
CA GLY A 34 12.10 -7.32 9.51
C GLY A 34 12.25 -8.57 8.62
N ARG A 35 12.34 -8.42 7.29
CA ARG A 35 12.60 -9.53 6.35
C ARG A 35 13.83 -9.27 5.50
N ASP A 36 13.85 -8.16 4.77
CA ASP A 36 14.91 -7.82 3.81
C ASP A 36 16.01 -6.97 4.46
N ILE A 37 15.67 -6.25 5.54
CA ILE A 37 16.59 -5.53 6.42
C ILE A 37 16.11 -5.67 7.86
N SER A 38 17.03 -5.89 8.81
CA SER A 38 16.66 -6.00 10.23
C SER A 38 16.40 -4.61 10.84
N PHE A 39 15.50 -4.52 11.82
CA PHE A 39 15.24 -3.25 12.50
C PHE A 39 16.47 -2.74 13.29
N GLU A 40 17.27 -3.65 13.84
CA GLU A 40 18.51 -3.30 14.55
C GLU A 40 19.58 -2.71 13.63
N GLU A 41 19.66 -3.16 12.37
CA GLU A 41 20.53 -2.51 11.38
C GLU A 41 20.12 -1.06 11.12
N ILE A 42 18.81 -0.81 10.98
CA ILE A 42 18.29 0.55 10.78
C ILE A 42 18.65 1.44 11.97
N LYS A 43 18.43 0.97 13.19
CA LYS A 43 18.75 1.74 14.41
C LYS A 43 20.24 2.08 14.54
N LYS A 44 21.14 1.27 13.98
CA LYS A 44 22.59 1.55 13.98
C LYS A 44 23.00 2.57 12.91
N ARG A 45 22.20 2.73 11.86
CA ARG A 45 22.52 3.55 10.69
C ARG A 45 21.95 4.96 10.74
N PHE A 46 20.97 5.22 11.61
CA PHE A 46 20.26 6.50 11.69
C PHE A 46 20.13 6.96 13.14
N ASP A 47 20.24 8.27 13.36
CA ASP A 47 20.11 8.87 14.70
C ASP A 47 18.69 8.76 15.27
N TYR A 48 17.69 8.84 14.40
CA TYR A 48 16.27 8.78 14.76
C TYR A 48 15.50 7.90 13.78
N VAL A 49 14.47 7.24 14.29
CA VAL A 49 13.60 6.35 13.50
C VAL A 49 12.14 6.70 13.76
N PHE A 50 11.41 7.03 12.70
CA PHE A 50 9.97 7.22 12.72
C PHE A 50 9.26 6.01 12.10
N LEU A 51 8.30 5.43 12.81
CA LEU A 51 7.55 4.26 12.37
C LEU A 51 6.19 4.67 11.79
N ALA A 52 6.03 4.50 10.47
CA ALA A 52 4.76 4.71 9.76
C ALA A 52 4.36 3.53 8.86
N PRO A 53 4.24 2.29 9.38
CA PRO A 53 3.91 1.11 8.56
C PRO A 53 2.45 1.11 8.05
N GLY A 54 1.57 1.90 8.65
CA GLY A 54 0.14 1.90 8.37
C GLY A 54 -0.54 0.56 8.66
N VAL A 55 -1.77 0.41 8.17
CA VAL A 55 -2.56 -0.83 8.27
C VAL A 55 -2.96 -1.29 6.88
N SER A 56 -2.66 -2.54 6.53
CA SER A 56 -2.74 -3.03 5.15
C SER A 56 -3.53 -4.33 4.98
N LYS A 57 -4.29 -4.73 5.99
CA LYS A 57 -5.15 -5.93 6.01
C LYS A 57 -6.55 -5.54 6.47
N SER A 58 -7.58 -6.11 5.84
CA SER A 58 -8.94 -5.92 6.33
C SER A 58 -9.15 -6.57 7.69
N GLN A 59 -9.97 -5.95 8.53
CA GLN A 59 -10.42 -6.55 9.78
C GLN A 59 -11.45 -7.63 9.48
N LYS A 60 -11.32 -8.80 10.13
CA LYS A 60 -12.30 -9.88 10.03
C LYS A 60 -13.54 -9.55 10.86
N MET A 61 -14.70 -10.00 10.39
CA MET A 61 -15.97 -9.81 11.10
C MET A 61 -16.18 -10.89 12.17
N GLY A 62 -15.55 -12.05 12.02
CA GLY A 62 -15.66 -13.17 12.95
C GLY A 62 -17.03 -13.87 12.88
N ILE A 63 -17.71 -13.79 11.74
CA ILE A 63 -19.06 -14.36 11.55
C ILE A 63 -19.02 -15.57 10.62
N GLU A 64 -20.03 -16.44 10.75
CA GLU A 64 -20.21 -17.55 9.82
C GLU A 64 -20.38 -17.05 8.39
N GLY A 65 -19.73 -17.76 7.46
CA GLY A 65 -19.75 -17.42 6.04
C GLY A 65 -18.74 -16.36 5.60
N GLU A 66 -17.98 -15.71 6.50
CA GLU A 66 -17.05 -14.61 6.13
C GLU A 66 -15.91 -15.02 5.18
N ASN A 67 -15.67 -16.33 5.01
CA ASN A 67 -14.64 -16.88 4.11
C ASN A 67 -15.25 -17.53 2.84
N MET A 68 -16.54 -17.35 2.58
CA MET A 68 -17.18 -17.88 1.37
C MET A 68 -16.63 -17.24 0.10
N GLN A 69 -16.70 -17.96 -1.02
CA GLN A 69 -16.32 -17.45 -2.32
C GLN A 69 -17.14 -16.20 -2.67
N GLY A 70 -16.47 -15.16 -3.17
CA GLY A 70 -17.09 -13.87 -3.51
C GLY A 70 -17.10 -12.85 -2.38
N ILE A 71 -16.81 -13.26 -1.13
CA ILE A 71 -16.58 -12.32 -0.03
C ILE A 71 -15.12 -11.88 -0.03
N LEU A 72 -14.90 -10.58 -0.16
CA LEU A 72 -13.57 -9.97 -0.19
C LEU A 72 -13.44 -8.94 0.92
N GLY A 73 -12.27 -8.91 1.55
CA GLY A 73 -11.92 -7.79 2.42
C GLY A 73 -11.80 -6.51 1.60
N GLY A 74 -12.31 -5.39 2.15
CA GLY A 74 -12.34 -4.11 1.43
C GLY A 74 -10.95 -3.62 1.00
N ILE A 75 -9.92 -3.82 1.83
CA ILE A 75 -8.53 -3.44 1.48
C ILE A 75 -7.99 -4.31 0.35
N GLU A 76 -8.27 -5.61 0.37
CA GLU A 76 -7.84 -6.57 -0.64
C GLU A 76 -8.53 -6.26 -1.98
N PHE A 77 -9.85 -6.02 -1.97
CA PHE A 77 -10.60 -5.61 -3.16
C PHE A 77 -10.07 -4.30 -3.73
N LEU A 78 -9.96 -3.24 -2.92
CA LEU A 78 -9.47 -1.94 -3.40
C LEU A 78 -8.04 -2.03 -3.91
N ARG A 79 -7.17 -2.82 -3.28
CA ARG A 79 -5.81 -3.03 -3.76
C ARG A 79 -5.82 -3.68 -5.14
N ASP A 80 -6.59 -4.76 -5.28
CA ASP A 80 -6.65 -5.50 -6.53
C ASP A 80 -7.28 -4.67 -7.66
N PHE A 81 -8.36 -3.94 -7.37
CA PHE A 81 -8.99 -3.00 -8.29
C PHE A 81 -7.99 -1.95 -8.77
N ASN A 82 -7.27 -1.29 -7.85
CA ASN A 82 -6.34 -0.22 -8.20
C ASN A 82 -5.10 -0.70 -8.98
N LEU A 83 -4.67 -1.94 -8.79
CA LEU A 83 -3.55 -2.52 -9.55
C LEU A 83 -3.97 -3.00 -10.94
N HIS A 84 -5.23 -3.41 -11.10
CA HIS A 84 -5.76 -4.03 -12.31
C HIS A 84 -6.96 -3.27 -12.90
N GLU A 85 -7.02 -1.95 -12.69
CA GLU A 85 -8.20 -1.13 -12.97
C GLU A 85 -8.73 -1.31 -14.39
N LYS A 86 -7.83 -1.34 -15.39
CA LYS A 86 -8.19 -1.55 -16.80
C LYS A 86 -8.90 -2.88 -17.04
N THR A 87 -8.43 -3.96 -16.41
CA THR A 87 -9.00 -5.31 -16.52
C THR A 87 -10.39 -5.38 -15.88
N TRP A 88 -10.54 -4.75 -14.71
CA TRP A 88 -11.83 -4.63 -14.02
C TRP A 88 -12.86 -3.86 -14.86
N LEU A 89 -12.46 -2.72 -15.46
CA LEU A 89 -13.35 -1.89 -16.27
C LEU A 89 -13.77 -2.58 -17.58
N ARG A 90 -12.94 -3.48 -18.13
CA ARG A 90 -13.26 -4.27 -19.32
C ARG A 90 -14.08 -5.53 -19.03
N LYS A 91 -14.36 -5.83 -17.76
CA LYS A 91 -15.02 -7.08 -17.32
C LYS A 91 -14.25 -8.34 -17.75
N GLU A 92 -12.92 -8.23 -17.81
CA GLU A 92 -12.00 -9.33 -18.12
C GLU A 92 -11.55 -10.07 -16.85
N LYS A 93 -12.25 -9.83 -15.73
CA LYS A 93 -11.97 -10.37 -14.40
C LYS A 93 -13.24 -10.86 -13.73
#